data_AF-A0A969J1Q7-F1
#
_entry.id   AF-A0A969J1Q7-F1
#
_cell.length_a   1.000
_cell.length_b   1.000
_cell.length_c   1.000
_cell.angle_alpha   90.00
_cell.angle_beta   90.00
_cell.angle_gamma   90.00
#
_symmetry.space_group_name_H-M   'P 1'
#
loop_
_entity.id
_entity.type
_entity.pdbx_description
1 polymer ?
#
loop_
_entity_poly.entity_id
_entity_poly.type
_entity_poly.pdbx_seq_one_letter_code
_entity_poly.pdbx_strand_id
1 'polypeptide(L)'
;MIRCILTSKSPSSRRVVSALALTGALLLSSSSALPEKTIAAPINLSIAASDKQQSESTSESTSENTLPHQVANRIRRDLARQLDIPRRNLSIASYSQETWSDGCLGIPNPVALCIQATVPGWRVEVTDGNQSWFYRTDATAQVLQLEPQPDSTASELPQEVSDRVLQMASQDSGLPLSSLSIAQAEQRTWNGCFGIDSGDGVCTQIAISGWQVVVMGDQGYWVYHTNNDGSDIRLNEAASYSEGAIVPRFIANSDLPSYFTLRSEAVFQIFVEGGISGSNTELLLLEDGQVVQLVDAAPPVELNRLSPQEVEAFKQLLQEQQFGSLNGLSYPAPSGAADYLTLTLVGRGGMVQAADIVQDQLPPSLQQVIQAWEEIALE
;
A
#
# COMPACT_ATOMS: atom_id res chain seq x y z
N MET A 1 -24.31 -10.19 2.91
CA MET A 1 -25.01 -9.74 4.13
C MET A 1 -24.57 -8.34 4.59
N ILE A 2 -23.57 -7.71 3.95
CA ILE A 2 -23.22 -6.29 4.13
C ILE A 2 -24.43 -5.34 4.07
N ARG A 3 -25.44 -5.62 3.23
CA ARG A 3 -26.71 -4.87 3.24
C ARG A 3 -27.41 -4.89 4.61
N CYS A 4 -27.33 -5.99 5.35
CA CYS A 4 -27.88 -6.09 6.70
C CYS A 4 -27.16 -5.11 7.66
N ILE A 5 -25.82 -5.02 7.59
CA ILE A 5 -25.02 -4.04 8.36
C ILE A 5 -25.52 -2.62 8.07
N LEU A 6 -25.69 -2.28 6.79
CA LEU A 6 -26.16 -0.97 6.33
C LEU A 6 -27.60 -0.64 6.78
N THR A 7 -28.44 -1.67 6.98
CA THR A 7 -29.83 -1.50 7.44
C THR A 7 -30.01 -1.61 8.95
N SER A 8 -28.96 -1.96 9.71
CA SER A 8 -29.03 -2.11 11.17
C SER A 8 -29.19 -0.73 11.83
N LYS A 9 -30.45 -0.40 12.13
CA LYS A 9 -30.84 0.83 12.80
C LYS A 9 -30.33 0.81 14.25
N SER A 10 -29.63 1.87 14.66
CA SER A 10 -29.23 2.23 16.04
C SER A 10 -29.83 1.34 17.15
N PRO A 11 -29.02 0.61 17.94
CA PRO A 11 -29.54 -0.13 19.07
C PRO A 11 -30.02 0.85 20.14
N SER A 12 -31.34 0.90 20.33
CA SER A 12 -31.95 1.54 21.49
C SER A 12 -31.37 0.93 22.77
N SER A 13 -30.71 1.76 23.58
CA SER A 13 -30.18 1.47 24.91
C SER A 13 -31.06 0.46 25.69
N ARG A 14 -30.58 -0.78 25.84
CA ARG A 14 -30.97 -1.66 26.94
C ARG A 14 -29.87 -1.63 27.99
N ARG A 15 -30.06 -0.75 28.98
CA ARG A 15 -29.30 -0.76 30.23
C ARG A 15 -29.54 -2.09 30.93
N VAL A 16 -28.51 -2.93 31.02
CA VAL A 16 -28.47 -4.01 32.02
C VAL A 16 -27.53 -3.54 33.12
N VAL A 17 -28.13 -3.19 34.25
CA VAL A 17 -27.47 -2.90 35.52
C VAL A 17 -27.33 -4.21 36.26
N SER A 18 -26.09 -4.60 36.63
CA SER A 18 -25.72 -5.46 37.76
C SER A 18 -24.20 -5.62 37.73
N ALA A 19 -23.41 -5.71 38.80
CA ALA A 19 -23.46 -5.34 40.21
C ALA A 19 -22.09 -5.80 40.74
N LEU A 20 -21.30 -4.91 41.33
CA LEU A 20 -19.98 -5.24 41.90
C LEU A 20 -20.09 -6.25 43.06
N ALA A 21 -19.09 -7.11 43.20
CA ALA A 21 -18.69 -7.70 44.47
C ALA A 21 -17.18 -7.48 44.70
N LEU A 22 -16.88 -6.57 45.64
CA LEU A 22 -15.55 -6.35 46.24
C LEU A 22 -15.24 -7.43 47.28
N THR A 23 -13.99 -7.87 47.32
CA THR A 23 -13.20 -8.29 48.50
C THR A 23 -11.74 -8.42 48.03
N GLY A 24 -10.67 -7.99 48.68
CA GLY A 24 -10.44 -7.35 49.97
C GLY A 24 -8.98 -7.61 50.39
N ALA A 25 -8.24 -6.54 50.74
CA ALA A 25 -7.06 -6.52 51.65
C ALA A 25 -5.76 -7.24 51.18
N LEU A 26 -4.52 -6.93 51.59
CA LEU A 26 -3.96 -6.15 52.70
C LEU A 26 -2.45 -5.88 52.42
N LEU A 27 -1.99 -4.69 52.85
CA LEU A 27 -0.65 -4.14 53.18
C LEU A 27 0.64 -4.99 53.00
N LEU A 28 1.76 -4.32 52.64
CA LEU A 28 2.90 -4.06 53.55
C LEU A 28 3.98 -3.14 52.93
N SER A 29 4.49 -2.28 53.81
CA SER A 29 5.52 -1.26 53.68
C SER A 29 6.96 -1.79 53.58
N SER A 30 7.88 -1.03 52.99
CA SER A 30 9.13 -0.65 53.67
C SER A 30 9.92 0.42 52.89
N SER A 31 10.57 1.29 53.66
CA SER A 31 11.28 2.50 53.26
C SER A 31 12.80 2.32 53.33
N SER A 32 13.53 3.35 52.88
CA SER A 32 14.93 3.71 53.20
C SER A 32 15.98 3.10 52.24
N ALA A 33 17.06 3.75 51.81
CA ALA A 33 17.62 5.08 52.04
C ALA A 33 18.68 5.37 50.92
N LEU A 34 18.95 6.65 50.68
CA LEU A 34 20.13 7.16 49.97
C LEU A 34 21.41 6.97 50.82
N PRO A 35 22.59 7.03 50.19
CA PRO A 35 23.45 8.15 50.58
C PRO A 35 24.12 8.87 49.41
N GLU A 36 24.35 10.16 49.64
CA GLU A 36 25.20 11.09 48.88
C GLU A 36 26.66 10.63 48.85
N LYS A 37 27.39 11.02 47.78
CA LYS A 37 28.80 11.36 47.93
C LYS A 37 29.25 12.47 46.98
N THR A 38 29.97 13.40 47.59
CA THR A 38 30.38 14.73 47.14
C THR A 38 31.62 14.75 46.24
N ILE A 39 31.57 15.69 45.29
CA ILE A 39 32.58 16.52 44.59
C ILE A 39 34.06 16.41 45.00
N ALA A 40 34.96 16.35 44.01
CA ALA A 40 36.19 17.17 43.93
C ALA A 40 36.77 17.22 42.51
N ALA A 41 36.90 18.43 41.97
CA ALA A 41 37.67 18.74 40.76
C ALA A 41 39.17 18.92 41.06
N PRO A 42 40.01 18.97 40.01
CA PRO A 42 41.06 19.96 40.00
C PRO A 42 40.96 20.87 38.78
N ILE A 43 41.07 22.17 39.05
CA ILE A 43 41.40 23.22 38.10
C ILE A 43 42.92 23.20 37.93
N ASN A 44 43.43 23.28 36.69
CA ASN A 44 44.69 23.98 36.48
C ASN A 44 44.72 24.74 35.14
N LEU A 45 45.18 25.99 35.24
CA LEU A 45 45.25 27.05 34.23
C LEU A 45 46.27 26.73 33.11
N SER A 46 45.87 26.90 31.85
CA SER A 46 46.10 28.05 30.95
C SER A 46 47.56 28.31 30.54
N ILE A 47 47.83 28.13 29.24
CA ILE A 47 48.77 28.97 28.48
C ILE A 47 48.06 29.34 27.18
N ALA A 48 47.75 30.63 27.06
CA ALA A 48 47.33 31.26 25.82
C ALA A 48 48.56 31.62 24.99
N ALA A 49 48.59 31.21 23.73
CA ALA A 49 49.34 31.90 22.68
C ALA A 49 48.33 32.33 21.62
N SER A 50 48.23 33.63 21.48
CA SER A 50 47.41 34.35 20.52
C SER A 50 47.99 34.17 19.13
N ASP A 51 47.18 33.71 18.18
CA ASP A 51 47.31 34.22 16.82
C ASP A 51 45.94 34.42 16.18
N LYS A 52 45.78 35.61 15.61
CA LYS A 52 44.56 36.07 14.93
C LYS A 52 44.48 35.41 13.57
N GLN A 53 43.39 34.71 13.29
CA GLN A 53 42.78 34.79 11.97
C GLN A 53 41.26 34.59 12.05
N GLN A 54 40.60 35.42 11.26
CA GLN A 54 39.24 35.87 11.41
C GLN A 54 38.27 34.95 10.66
N SER A 55 37.39 34.32 11.43
CA SER A 55 35.96 34.10 11.13
C SER A 55 35.57 34.00 9.65
N GLU A 56 35.36 32.76 9.19
CA GLU A 56 34.22 32.45 8.33
C GLU A 56 33.34 31.46 9.09
N SER A 57 32.34 32.02 9.77
CA SER A 57 31.24 31.27 10.36
C SER A 57 30.42 30.68 9.23
N THR A 58 30.38 29.35 9.11
CA THR A 58 29.19 28.65 8.60
C THR A 58 29.08 27.30 9.27
N SER A 59 28.37 27.30 10.40
CA SER A 59 27.28 26.38 10.69
C SER A 59 27.51 24.91 10.32
N GLU A 60 28.19 24.17 11.20
CA GLU A 60 27.75 22.81 11.49
C GLU A 60 26.33 22.89 12.08
N SER A 61 25.33 22.59 11.26
CA SER A 61 23.96 22.34 11.72
C SER A 61 23.45 21.07 11.05
N THR A 62 23.33 20.03 11.85
CA THR A 62 22.40 18.90 11.72
C THR A 62 21.20 19.21 10.81
N SER A 63 21.18 18.66 9.59
CA SER A 63 19.98 18.53 8.75
C SER A 63 20.01 17.20 7.99
N GLU A 64 20.09 16.09 8.73
CA GLU A 64 20.31 14.76 8.11
C GLU A 64 19.09 14.15 7.39
N ASN A 65 18.04 14.93 7.07
CA ASN A 65 16.96 14.39 6.24
C ASN A 65 16.15 15.43 5.46
N THR A 66 16.76 16.54 5.04
CA THR A 66 16.05 17.59 4.29
C THR A 66 16.64 17.73 2.89
N LEU A 67 15.80 17.66 1.86
CA LEU A 67 16.20 17.81 0.47
C LEU A 67 16.84 19.19 0.24
N PRO A 68 18.10 19.28 -0.19
CA PRO A 68 18.74 20.57 -0.43
C PRO A 68 17.96 21.40 -1.46
N HIS A 69 17.73 22.68 -1.17
CA HIS A 69 16.97 23.56 -2.07
C HIS A 69 17.53 23.60 -3.50
N GLN A 70 18.84 23.44 -3.66
CA GLN A 70 19.47 23.38 -4.98
C GLN A 70 19.05 22.13 -5.76
N VAL A 71 18.95 20.97 -5.09
CA VAL A 71 18.50 19.71 -5.69
C VAL A 71 17.04 19.85 -6.15
N ALA A 72 16.13 20.27 -5.27
CA ALA A 72 14.72 20.49 -5.60
C ALA A 72 14.54 21.46 -6.79
N ASN A 73 15.33 22.53 -6.83
CA ASN A 73 15.30 23.49 -7.93
C ASN A 73 15.80 22.89 -9.24
N ARG A 74 16.90 22.14 -9.22
CA ARG A 74 17.42 21.49 -10.43
C ARG A 74 16.40 20.52 -11.03
N ILE A 75 15.79 19.69 -10.19
CA ILE A 75 14.74 18.74 -10.57
C ILE A 75 13.54 19.45 -11.21
N ARG A 76 12.93 20.43 -10.52
CA ARG A 76 11.78 21.18 -11.06
C ARG A 76 12.10 21.91 -12.37
N ARG A 77 13.34 22.38 -12.54
CA ARG A 77 13.78 23.04 -13.78
C ARG A 77 13.93 22.03 -14.91
N ASP A 78 14.43 20.85 -14.60
CA ASP A 78 14.61 19.81 -15.60
C ASP A 78 13.26 19.30 -16.11
N LEU A 79 12.37 18.93 -15.19
CA LEU A 79 11.03 18.45 -15.53
C LEU A 79 10.20 19.48 -16.31
N ALA A 80 10.25 20.75 -15.91
CA ALA A 80 9.58 21.82 -16.64
C ALA A 80 10.05 21.95 -18.09
N ARG A 81 11.35 21.70 -18.35
CA ARG A 81 11.89 21.71 -19.72
C ARG A 81 11.51 20.45 -20.50
N GLN A 82 11.52 19.29 -19.84
CA GLN A 82 11.22 18.02 -20.50
C GLN A 82 9.75 17.90 -20.91
N LEU A 83 8.82 18.38 -20.08
CA LEU A 83 7.37 18.22 -20.28
C LEU A 83 6.64 19.52 -20.69
N ASP A 84 7.37 20.62 -20.89
CA ASP A 84 6.82 21.94 -21.19
C ASP A 84 5.78 22.45 -20.15
N ILE A 85 5.95 22.06 -18.88
CA ILE A 85 5.09 22.49 -17.77
C ILE A 85 5.71 23.73 -17.10
N PRO A 86 4.95 24.83 -16.87
CA PRO A 86 5.47 25.99 -16.15
C PRO A 86 6.01 25.62 -14.76
N ARG A 87 7.27 25.99 -14.44
CA ARG A 87 7.90 25.66 -13.13
C ARG A 87 7.07 26.03 -11.91
N ARG A 88 6.23 27.07 -12.01
CA ARG A 88 5.35 27.53 -10.93
C ARG A 88 4.23 26.53 -10.61
N ASN A 89 3.86 25.67 -11.56
CA ASN A 89 2.85 24.63 -11.39
C ASN A 89 3.47 23.37 -10.76
N LEU A 90 4.78 23.17 -10.87
CA LEU A 90 5.47 22.01 -10.30
C LEU A 90 5.86 22.26 -8.84
N SER A 91 5.54 21.30 -7.96
CA SER A 91 5.89 21.28 -6.54
C SER A 91 6.56 19.96 -6.17
N ILE A 92 7.36 19.95 -5.11
CA ILE A 92 7.92 18.71 -4.57
C ILE A 92 6.90 18.13 -3.60
N ALA A 93 6.38 16.94 -3.88
CA ALA A 93 5.40 16.26 -3.04
C ALA A 93 6.09 15.50 -1.90
N SER A 94 7.14 14.74 -2.23
CA SER A 94 7.86 13.91 -1.27
C SER A 94 9.32 13.68 -1.72
N TYR A 95 10.17 13.19 -0.82
CA TYR A 95 11.55 12.78 -1.13
C TYR A 95 12.12 11.80 -0.09
N SER A 96 13.07 10.97 -0.51
CA SER A 96 13.88 10.10 0.33
C SER A 96 15.35 10.14 -0.11
N GLN A 97 16.27 9.93 0.83
CA GLN A 97 17.68 9.71 0.52
C GLN A 97 17.88 8.23 0.18
N GLU A 98 18.53 7.95 -0.95
CA GLU A 98 18.72 6.61 -1.49
C GLU A 98 20.19 6.35 -1.82
N THR A 99 20.56 5.07 -1.98
CA THR A 99 21.87 4.68 -2.53
C THR A 99 21.66 3.83 -3.77
N TRP A 100 22.14 4.31 -4.91
CA TRP A 100 21.96 3.67 -6.21
C TRP A 100 23.03 2.62 -6.48
N SER A 101 22.73 1.65 -7.33
CA SER A 101 23.63 0.54 -7.72
C SER A 101 24.82 0.98 -8.57
N ASP A 102 24.66 2.04 -9.34
CA ASP A 102 25.61 2.49 -10.36
C ASP A 102 25.50 4.00 -10.63
N GLY A 103 26.39 4.51 -11.49
CA GLY A 103 26.39 5.91 -11.93
C GLY A 103 25.21 6.35 -12.80
N CYS A 104 24.39 5.41 -13.26
CA CYS A 104 23.13 5.69 -13.96
C CYS A 104 21.93 5.68 -13.02
N LEU A 105 22.19 5.68 -11.70
CA LEU A 105 21.18 5.76 -10.65
C LEU A 105 20.21 4.56 -10.66
N GLY A 106 20.68 3.42 -11.16
CA GLY A 106 19.89 2.19 -11.28
C GLY A 106 18.74 2.29 -12.28
N ILE A 107 18.79 3.23 -13.24
CA ILE A 107 17.88 3.30 -14.39
C ILE A 107 18.62 2.75 -15.62
N PRO A 108 18.15 1.65 -16.23
CA PRO A 108 18.78 1.10 -17.42
C PRO A 108 18.79 2.11 -18.56
N ASN A 109 19.97 2.36 -19.12
CA ASN A 109 20.11 3.15 -20.35
C ASN A 109 21.04 2.40 -21.30
N PRO A 110 20.55 1.89 -22.44
CA PRO A 110 21.31 1.03 -23.35
C PRO A 110 22.46 1.75 -24.06
N VAL A 111 22.53 3.09 -23.98
CA VAL A 111 23.54 3.91 -24.66
C VAL A 111 24.52 4.53 -23.64
N ALA A 112 24.21 4.49 -22.34
CA ALA A 112 25.04 5.10 -21.32
C ALA A 112 26.09 4.12 -20.76
N LEU A 113 27.32 4.60 -20.57
CA LEU A 113 28.35 3.89 -19.83
C LEU A 113 28.29 4.31 -18.35
N CYS A 114 27.72 3.43 -17.51
CA CYS A 114 27.56 3.67 -16.08
C CYS A 114 28.81 3.23 -15.32
N ILE A 115 29.29 4.07 -14.39
CA ILE A 115 30.31 3.63 -13.43
C ILE A 115 29.73 2.51 -12.55
N GLN A 116 30.52 1.46 -12.33
CA GLN A 116 30.12 0.28 -11.56
C GLN A 116 30.43 0.51 -10.07
N ALA A 117 29.77 1.49 -9.47
CA ALA A 117 29.93 1.86 -8.07
C ALA A 117 28.63 2.45 -7.52
N THR A 118 28.36 2.21 -6.24
CA THR A 118 27.17 2.75 -5.58
C THR A 118 27.24 4.26 -5.44
N VAL A 119 26.12 4.95 -5.71
CA VAL A 119 26.05 6.42 -5.66
C VAL A 119 24.98 6.86 -4.67
N PRO A 120 25.33 7.56 -3.57
CA PRO A 120 24.32 8.13 -2.68
C PRO A 120 23.60 9.31 -3.36
N GLY A 121 22.33 9.47 -3.04
CA GLY A 121 21.49 10.42 -3.75
C GLY A 121 20.08 10.57 -3.20
N TRP A 122 19.18 11.11 -4.02
CA TRP A 122 17.79 11.41 -3.64
C TRP A 122 16.81 10.81 -4.63
N ARG A 123 15.74 10.20 -4.12
CA ARG A 123 14.51 9.96 -4.86
C ARG A 123 13.53 11.07 -4.52
N VAL A 124 12.98 11.74 -5.54
CA VAL A 124 12.16 12.94 -5.33
C VAL A 124 10.89 12.86 -6.16
N GLU A 125 9.74 12.99 -5.52
CA GLU A 125 8.45 13.12 -6.19
C GLU A 125 8.14 14.58 -6.51
N VAL A 126 7.83 14.85 -7.76
CA VAL A 126 7.39 16.16 -8.26
C VAL A 126 5.96 16.01 -8.74
N THR A 127 5.08 16.94 -8.39
CA THR A 127 3.69 16.95 -8.85
C THR A 127 3.29 18.29 -9.42
N ASP A 128 2.38 18.30 -10.39
CA ASP A 128 1.69 19.50 -10.88
C ASP A 128 0.27 19.68 -10.29
N GLY A 129 -0.14 18.77 -9.40
CA GLY A 129 -1.47 18.69 -8.81
C GLY A 129 -2.38 17.65 -9.48
N ASN A 130 -2.10 17.27 -10.73
CA ASN A 130 -2.86 16.26 -11.47
C ASN A 130 -2.06 14.96 -11.68
N GLN A 131 -0.74 15.08 -11.86
CA GLN A 131 0.18 13.97 -12.09
C GLN A 131 1.42 14.12 -11.20
N SER A 132 2.02 12.98 -10.84
CA SER A 132 3.30 12.92 -10.14
C SER A 132 4.35 12.25 -11.02
N TRP A 133 5.61 12.65 -10.83
CA TRP A 133 6.80 12.10 -11.48
C TRP A 133 7.88 11.87 -10.43
N PHE A 134 8.64 10.79 -10.56
CA PHE A 134 9.75 10.51 -9.67
C PHE A 134 11.08 10.78 -10.35
N TYR A 135 11.97 11.49 -9.68
CA TYR A 135 13.37 11.67 -10.09
C TYR A 135 14.29 10.85 -9.20
N ARG A 136 15.33 10.28 -9.80
CA ARG A 136 16.53 9.83 -9.11
C ARG A 136 17.66 10.81 -9.40
N THR A 137 18.45 11.10 -8.38
CA THR A 137 19.59 12.00 -8.52
C THR A 137 20.74 11.61 -7.60
N ASP A 138 21.97 12.02 -7.90
CA ASP A 138 23.08 11.97 -6.95
C ASP A 138 22.88 13.00 -5.82
N ALA A 139 23.73 12.98 -4.80
CA ALA A 139 23.61 13.87 -3.63
C ALA A 139 23.53 15.37 -3.99
N THR A 140 24.04 15.78 -5.16
CA THR A 140 24.16 17.19 -5.58
C THR A 140 23.33 17.58 -6.80
N ALA A 141 22.55 16.66 -7.38
CA ALA A 141 21.83 16.88 -8.63
C ALA A 141 22.71 17.33 -9.80
N GLN A 142 23.87 16.70 -9.94
CA GLN A 142 24.67 16.70 -11.16
C GLN A 142 24.13 15.70 -12.18
N VAL A 143 23.65 14.55 -11.72
CA VAL A 143 22.95 13.57 -12.54
C VAL A 143 21.48 13.59 -12.16
N LEU A 144 20.61 13.80 -13.14
CA LEU A 144 19.16 13.79 -12.98
C LEU A 144 18.60 12.74 -13.93
N GLN A 145 17.88 11.78 -13.39
CA GLN A 145 17.14 10.80 -14.18
C GLN A 145 15.68 10.86 -13.76
N LEU A 146 14.82 11.20 -14.72
CA LEU A 146 13.39 10.98 -14.56
C LEU A 146 13.18 9.46 -14.54
N GLU A 147 12.59 8.93 -13.49
CA GLU A 147 12.17 7.53 -13.48
C GLU A 147 11.19 7.36 -14.65
N PRO A 148 11.41 6.35 -15.52
CA PRO A 148 10.43 5.98 -16.52
C PRO A 148 9.08 5.88 -15.83
N GLN A 149 8.17 6.78 -16.20
CA GLN A 149 6.79 6.58 -15.83
C GLN A 149 6.36 5.30 -16.53
N PRO A 150 5.51 4.45 -15.92
CA PRO A 150 4.78 3.48 -16.71
C PRO A 150 4.02 4.30 -17.76
N ASP A 151 4.57 4.36 -18.97
CA ASP A 151 4.00 5.13 -20.06
C ASP A 151 2.57 4.63 -20.20
N SER A 152 1.59 5.51 -20.02
CA SER A 152 0.18 5.23 -20.28
C SER A 152 -0.09 4.95 -21.77
N THR A 153 0.96 4.82 -22.58
CA THR A 153 0.97 4.48 -24.00
C THR A 153 1.92 3.32 -24.36
N ALA A 154 2.52 2.61 -23.39
CA ALA A 154 3.29 1.38 -23.62
C ALA A 154 2.59 0.11 -23.06
N SER A 155 1.26 0.11 -23.06
CA SER A 155 0.41 -0.88 -22.39
C SER A 155 0.06 -2.12 -23.24
N GLU A 156 0.91 -2.52 -24.19
CA GLU A 156 0.76 -3.83 -24.83
C GLU A 156 1.79 -4.77 -24.23
N LEU A 157 1.30 -5.80 -23.54
CA LEU A 157 2.12 -6.89 -23.03
C LEU A 157 2.95 -7.47 -24.17
N PRO A 158 4.30 -7.51 -24.08
CA PRO A 158 5.13 -8.03 -25.16
C PRO A 158 4.70 -9.45 -25.54
N GLN A 159 4.64 -9.74 -26.84
CA GLN A 159 4.15 -11.04 -27.34
C GLN A 159 4.88 -12.22 -26.70
N GLU A 160 6.18 -12.12 -26.47
CA GLU A 160 6.96 -13.16 -25.81
C GLU A 160 6.52 -13.41 -24.37
N VAL A 161 6.19 -12.35 -23.62
CA VAL A 161 5.66 -12.48 -22.25
C VAL A 161 4.25 -13.09 -22.30
N SER A 162 3.42 -12.63 -23.23
CA SER A 162 2.09 -13.19 -23.47
C SER A 162 2.12 -14.70 -23.74
N ASP A 163 2.97 -15.13 -24.68
CA ASP A 163 3.11 -16.55 -25.06
C ASP A 163 3.57 -17.41 -23.87
N ARG A 164 4.54 -16.93 -23.08
CA ARG A 164 5.04 -17.64 -21.89
C ARG A 164 3.98 -17.73 -20.79
N VAL A 165 3.24 -16.65 -20.54
CA VAL A 165 2.17 -16.65 -19.52
C VAL A 165 1.02 -17.56 -19.95
N LEU A 166 0.60 -17.55 -21.22
CA LEU A 166 -0.42 -18.48 -21.72
C LEU A 166 0.06 -19.93 -21.65
N GLN A 167 1.35 -20.19 -21.92
CA GLN A 167 1.94 -21.51 -21.76
C GLN A 167 1.98 -21.96 -20.30
N MET A 168 2.26 -21.07 -19.35
CA MET A 168 2.17 -21.35 -17.92
C MET A 168 0.72 -21.65 -17.52
N ALA A 169 -0.22 -20.80 -17.95
CA ALA A 169 -1.63 -20.98 -17.67
C ALA A 169 -2.21 -22.30 -18.20
N SER A 170 -1.76 -22.74 -19.38
CA SER A 170 -2.14 -24.05 -19.93
C SER A 170 -1.64 -25.21 -19.07
N GLN A 171 -0.44 -25.09 -18.48
CA GLN A 171 0.11 -26.09 -17.58
C GLN A 171 -0.65 -26.13 -16.24
N ASP A 172 -0.88 -24.96 -15.63
CA ASP A 172 -1.50 -24.85 -14.30
C ASP A 172 -2.99 -25.23 -14.33
N SER A 173 -3.69 -24.87 -15.42
CA SER A 173 -5.13 -25.16 -15.58
C SER A 173 -5.43 -26.52 -16.20
N GLY A 174 -4.48 -27.10 -16.93
CA GLY A 174 -4.73 -28.26 -17.80
C GLY A 174 -5.58 -27.97 -19.04
N LEU A 175 -5.92 -26.70 -19.30
CA LEU A 175 -6.69 -26.27 -20.47
C LEU A 175 -5.79 -26.11 -21.70
N PRO A 176 -6.30 -26.38 -22.92
CA PRO A 176 -5.54 -26.13 -24.14
C PRO A 176 -5.30 -24.63 -24.34
N LEU A 177 -4.16 -24.25 -24.93
CA LEU A 177 -3.85 -22.84 -25.25
C LEU A 177 -4.98 -22.14 -26.03
N SER A 178 -5.70 -22.86 -26.88
CA SER A 178 -6.81 -22.30 -27.67
C SER A 178 -8.03 -21.89 -26.85
N SER A 179 -8.17 -22.36 -25.60
CA SER A 179 -9.22 -21.95 -24.68
C SER A 179 -8.73 -20.96 -23.62
N LEU A 180 -7.52 -20.40 -23.78
CA LEU A 180 -6.93 -19.43 -22.87
C LEU A 180 -6.66 -18.13 -23.62
N SER A 181 -6.89 -17.02 -22.95
CA SER A 181 -6.62 -15.69 -23.50
C SER A 181 -6.28 -14.70 -22.39
N ILE A 182 -5.50 -13.67 -22.73
CA ILE A 182 -5.17 -12.61 -21.79
C ILE A 182 -6.34 -11.64 -21.75
N ALA A 183 -6.98 -11.52 -20.59
CA ALA A 183 -8.08 -10.59 -20.36
C ALA A 183 -7.57 -9.22 -19.96
N GLN A 184 -6.50 -9.15 -19.16
CA GLN A 184 -5.90 -7.91 -18.65
C GLN A 184 -4.38 -8.08 -18.53
N ALA A 185 -3.65 -6.98 -18.73
CA ALA A 185 -2.23 -6.90 -18.39
C ALA A 185 -1.88 -5.47 -17.98
N GLU A 186 -1.15 -5.32 -16.89
CA GLU A 186 -0.65 -4.02 -16.41
C GLU A 186 0.81 -4.17 -15.98
N GLN A 187 1.64 -3.19 -16.35
CA GLN A 187 3.01 -3.14 -15.87
C GLN A 187 3.02 -2.76 -14.38
N ARG A 188 3.79 -3.50 -13.58
CA ARG A 188 3.90 -3.30 -12.14
C ARG A 188 5.36 -3.30 -11.70
N THR A 189 5.60 -2.76 -10.52
CA THR A 189 6.87 -2.91 -9.81
C THR A 189 6.64 -3.73 -8.57
N TRP A 190 7.41 -4.79 -8.41
CA TRP A 190 7.26 -5.75 -7.33
C TRP A 190 8.36 -5.65 -6.29
N ASN A 191 8.06 -6.16 -5.10
CA ASN A 191 9.06 -6.57 -4.11
C ASN A 191 9.67 -7.94 -4.50
N GLY A 192 10.55 -8.49 -3.66
CA GLY A 192 11.19 -9.80 -3.91
C GLY A 192 10.25 -11.00 -3.95
N CYS A 193 9.02 -10.84 -3.48
CA CYS A 193 7.95 -11.84 -3.55
C CYS A 193 7.03 -11.62 -4.75
N PHE A 194 7.39 -10.76 -5.70
CA PHE A 194 6.56 -10.44 -6.86
C PHE A 194 5.21 -9.81 -6.49
N GLY A 195 5.08 -9.19 -5.30
CA GLY A 195 3.79 -8.67 -4.84
C GLY A 195 2.78 -9.76 -4.45
N ILE A 196 3.20 -11.03 -4.35
CA ILE A 196 2.44 -12.10 -3.73
C ILE A 196 2.75 -12.06 -2.23
N ASP A 197 1.72 -11.90 -1.41
CA ASP A 197 1.83 -11.95 0.04
C ASP A 197 2.23 -13.37 0.46
N SER A 198 3.45 -13.52 0.97
CA SER A 198 3.96 -14.80 1.44
C SER A 198 3.32 -15.25 2.77
N GLY A 199 2.35 -14.51 3.30
CA GLY A 199 1.81 -14.74 4.63
C GLY A 199 2.85 -14.36 5.67
N ASP A 200 3.65 -15.32 6.12
CA ASP A 200 4.67 -15.17 7.18
C ASP A 200 6.08 -14.80 6.67
N GLY A 201 6.30 -14.86 5.36
CA GLY A 201 7.60 -14.61 4.75
C GLY A 201 8.07 -13.15 4.77
N VAL A 202 9.39 -12.95 4.87
CA VAL A 202 10.03 -11.63 4.71
C VAL A 202 10.33 -11.41 3.23
N CYS A 203 9.66 -10.44 2.62
CA CYS A 203 9.94 -10.02 1.24
C CYS A 203 11.00 -8.92 1.20
N THR A 204 12.01 -9.07 0.36
CA THR A 204 13.01 -8.02 0.14
C THR A 204 12.37 -6.81 -0.55
N GLN A 205 12.78 -5.60 -0.20
CA GLN A 205 12.29 -4.35 -0.80
C GLN A 205 12.94 -4.02 -2.17
N ILE A 206 13.39 -5.05 -2.90
CA ILE A 206 13.93 -4.90 -4.26
C ILE A 206 12.81 -4.45 -5.20
N ALA A 207 13.09 -3.52 -6.12
CA ALA A 207 12.13 -3.08 -7.13
C ALA A 207 12.30 -3.89 -8.42
N ILE A 208 11.47 -4.92 -8.60
CA ILE A 208 11.47 -5.77 -9.81
C ILE A 208 10.41 -5.23 -10.77
N SER A 209 10.82 -4.67 -11.90
CA SER A 209 9.89 -4.31 -12.97
C SER A 209 9.31 -5.55 -13.62
N GLY A 210 8.00 -5.54 -13.86
CA GLY A 210 7.27 -6.72 -14.27
C GLY A 210 5.85 -6.46 -14.74
N TRP A 211 5.07 -7.52 -14.86
CA TRP A 211 3.67 -7.48 -15.31
C TRP A 211 2.77 -8.25 -14.36
N GLN A 212 1.56 -7.71 -14.14
CA GLN A 212 0.43 -8.44 -13.60
C GLN A 212 -0.48 -8.79 -14.77
N VAL A 213 -0.77 -10.08 -14.96
CA VAL A 213 -1.49 -10.59 -16.14
C VAL A 213 -2.66 -11.43 -15.68
N VAL A 214 -3.86 -11.13 -16.16
CA VAL A 214 -5.06 -11.94 -15.93
C VAL A 214 -5.32 -12.77 -17.18
N VAL A 215 -5.26 -14.08 -17.03
CA VAL A 215 -5.62 -15.05 -18.08
C VAL A 215 -7.03 -15.56 -17.80
N MET A 216 -7.93 -15.48 -18.78
CA MET A 216 -9.25 -16.09 -18.71
C MET A 216 -9.29 -17.37 -19.55
N GLY A 217 -10.01 -18.36 -19.04
CA GLY A 217 -10.43 -19.54 -19.79
C GLY A 217 -11.95 -19.71 -19.77
N ASP A 218 -12.44 -20.82 -20.31
CA ASP A 218 -13.88 -21.05 -20.47
C ASP A 218 -14.66 -21.13 -19.14
N GLN A 219 -14.01 -21.51 -18.04
CA GLN A 219 -14.67 -21.75 -16.74
C GLN A 219 -13.99 -21.08 -15.54
N GLY A 220 -12.95 -20.27 -15.76
CA GLY A 220 -12.19 -19.66 -14.68
C GLY A 220 -11.14 -18.67 -15.18
N TYR A 221 -10.38 -18.13 -14.24
CA TYR A 221 -9.29 -17.21 -14.51
C TYR A 221 -8.11 -17.40 -13.56
N TRP A 222 -6.95 -16.96 -14.01
CA TRP A 222 -5.68 -17.04 -13.29
C TRP A 222 -4.97 -15.70 -13.37
N VAL A 223 -4.41 -15.27 -12.24
CA VAL A 223 -3.64 -14.04 -12.12
C VAL A 223 -2.18 -14.39 -11.97
N TYR A 224 -1.34 -13.92 -12.88
CA TYR A 224 0.10 -14.15 -12.90
C TYR A 224 0.87 -12.87 -12.65
N HIS A 225 1.93 -12.97 -11.86
CA HIS A 225 2.90 -11.90 -11.67
C HIS A 225 4.21 -12.34 -12.31
N THR A 226 4.81 -11.49 -13.12
CA THR A 226 6.04 -11.83 -13.84
C THR A 226 7.01 -10.66 -13.86
N ASN A 227 8.27 -10.92 -14.19
CA ASN A 227 9.29 -9.91 -14.42
C ASN A 227 9.16 -9.36 -15.85
N ASN A 228 9.99 -8.38 -16.20
CA ASN A 228 9.81 -7.62 -17.43
C ASN A 228 9.85 -8.46 -18.72
N ASP A 229 10.56 -9.60 -18.70
CA ASP A 229 10.77 -10.47 -19.87
C ASP A 229 10.06 -11.83 -19.79
N GLY A 230 9.23 -12.08 -18.78
CA GLY A 230 8.49 -13.33 -18.67
C GLY A 230 9.34 -14.53 -18.27
N SER A 231 10.55 -14.36 -17.71
CA SER A 231 11.43 -15.47 -17.31
C SER A 231 11.19 -16.00 -15.90
N ASP A 232 10.61 -15.18 -15.00
CA ASP A 232 10.06 -15.61 -13.71
C ASP A 232 8.56 -15.29 -13.74
N ILE A 233 7.71 -16.31 -13.69
CA ILE A 233 6.24 -16.22 -13.73
C ILE A 233 5.71 -16.95 -12.50
N ARG A 234 4.89 -16.26 -11.71
CA ARG A 234 4.31 -16.81 -10.47
C ARG A 234 2.80 -16.69 -10.51
N LEU A 235 2.12 -17.78 -10.18
CA LEU A 235 0.68 -17.80 -9.99
C LEU A 235 0.33 -17.10 -8.66
N ASN A 236 -0.57 -16.13 -8.74
CA ASN A 236 -1.21 -15.54 -7.58
C ASN A 236 -2.47 -16.37 -7.27
N GLU A 237 -2.30 -17.41 -6.45
CA GLU A 237 -3.38 -18.34 -6.10
C GLU A 237 -4.53 -17.64 -5.39
N ALA A 238 -4.22 -16.73 -4.45
CA ALA A 238 -5.23 -15.97 -3.72
C ALA A 238 -6.14 -15.14 -4.66
N ALA A 239 -5.63 -14.67 -5.79
CA ALA A 239 -6.40 -13.91 -6.77
C ALA A 239 -6.93 -14.76 -7.94
N SER A 240 -6.69 -16.07 -7.96
CA SER A 240 -7.09 -16.95 -9.07
C SER A 240 -8.31 -17.80 -8.68
N TYR A 241 -9.18 -18.09 -9.65
CA TYR A 241 -10.33 -18.95 -9.39
C TYR A 241 -10.72 -19.77 -10.63
N SER A 242 -10.51 -21.09 -10.55
CA SER A 242 -10.76 -22.03 -11.65
C SER A 242 -12.25 -22.28 -11.95
N GLU A 243 -13.14 -21.84 -11.06
CA GLU A 243 -14.60 -21.96 -11.19
C GLU A 243 -15.30 -20.60 -11.23
N GLY A 244 -14.54 -19.50 -11.15
CA GLY A 244 -15.07 -18.15 -11.07
C GLY A 244 -15.41 -17.59 -12.44
N ALA A 245 -16.67 -17.16 -12.63
CA ALA A 245 -17.10 -16.54 -13.88
C ALA A 245 -16.72 -15.04 -14.00
N ILE A 246 -16.36 -14.40 -12.89
CA ILE A 246 -16.06 -12.96 -12.84
C ILE A 246 -14.56 -12.74 -12.98
N VAL A 247 -14.13 -12.49 -14.21
CA VAL A 247 -12.74 -12.13 -14.52
C VAL A 247 -12.41 -10.76 -13.91
N PRO A 248 -11.37 -10.65 -13.07
CA PRO A 248 -11.00 -9.38 -12.45
C PRO A 248 -10.40 -8.42 -13.48
N ARG A 249 -10.56 -7.13 -13.19
CA ARG A 249 -9.89 -6.03 -13.87
C ARG A 249 -9.01 -5.25 -12.90
N PHE A 250 -8.10 -4.45 -13.41
CA PHE A 250 -7.32 -3.56 -12.54
C PHE A 250 -8.14 -2.35 -12.11
N ILE A 251 -7.99 -1.95 -10.85
CA ILE A 251 -8.57 -0.71 -10.32
C ILE A 251 -7.83 0.46 -10.97
N ALA A 252 -8.56 1.29 -11.71
CA ALA A 252 -8.07 2.59 -12.18
C ALA A 252 -8.34 3.67 -11.13
N ASN A 253 -7.61 4.78 -11.19
CA ASN A 253 -7.85 5.92 -10.28
C ASN A 253 -9.30 6.46 -10.36
N SER A 254 -9.94 6.33 -11.53
CA SER A 254 -11.35 6.71 -11.73
C SER A 254 -12.35 5.76 -11.08
N ASP A 255 -11.93 4.55 -10.66
CA ASP A 255 -12.77 3.58 -9.96
C ASP A 255 -12.80 3.80 -8.44
N LEU A 256 -11.93 4.66 -7.91
CA LEU A 256 -11.87 4.94 -6.48
C LEU A 256 -12.93 5.98 -6.09
N PRO A 257 -13.63 5.79 -4.96
CA PRO A 257 -14.59 6.77 -4.48
C PRO A 257 -13.92 8.13 -4.27
N SER A 258 -14.60 9.22 -4.63
CA SER A 258 -14.06 10.59 -4.46
C SER A 258 -13.75 10.98 -3.01
N TYR A 259 -14.32 10.26 -2.04
CA TYR A 259 -14.12 10.41 -0.60
C TYR A 259 -13.17 9.37 -0.01
N PHE A 260 -12.52 8.56 -0.85
CA PHE A 260 -11.60 7.52 -0.44
C PHE A 260 -10.45 8.13 0.38
N THR A 261 -10.34 7.71 1.64
CA THR A 261 -9.30 8.18 2.57
C THR A 261 -8.74 7.01 3.35
N LEU A 262 -7.48 6.65 3.09
CA LEU A 262 -6.79 5.62 3.86
C LEU A 262 -6.63 6.06 5.32
N ARG A 263 -7.13 5.25 6.25
CA ARG A 263 -6.95 5.48 7.69
C ARG A 263 -5.82 4.62 8.23
N SER A 264 -4.72 5.25 8.61
CA SER A 264 -3.52 4.58 9.13
C SER A 264 -3.76 3.77 10.40
N GLU A 265 -4.79 4.13 11.16
CA GLU A 265 -5.21 3.51 12.42
C GLU A 265 -6.19 2.34 12.24
N ALA A 266 -6.66 2.11 11.01
CA ALA A 266 -7.56 1.02 10.70
C ALA A 266 -6.78 -0.26 10.41
N VAL A 267 -7.15 -1.34 11.10
CA VAL A 267 -6.73 -2.70 10.76
C VAL A 267 -7.35 -3.10 9.42
N PHE A 268 -8.61 -2.73 9.22
CA PHE A 268 -9.37 -3.02 8.01
C PHE A 268 -10.44 -1.96 7.78
N GLN A 269 -10.70 -1.67 6.52
CA GLN A 269 -11.61 -0.60 6.11
C GLN A 269 -12.40 -1.04 4.87
N ILE A 270 -13.69 -0.76 4.85
CA ILE A 270 -14.56 -1.01 3.70
C ILE A 270 -15.29 0.28 3.34
N PHE A 271 -15.10 0.75 2.11
CA PHE A 271 -15.96 1.77 1.51
C PHE A 271 -17.07 1.10 0.73
N VAL A 272 -18.29 1.55 0.93
CA VAL A 272 -19.46 1.07 0.22
C VAL A 272 -20.01 2.20 -0.64
N GLU A 273 -19.97 1.99 -1.95
CA GLU A 273 -20.50 2.92 -2.94
C GLU A 273 -21.71 2.32 -3.68
N GLY A 274 -22.65 3.18 -4.05
CA GLY A 274 -23.84 2.82 -4.82
C GLY A 274 -25.07 2.57 -3.97
N GLY A 275 -26.02 1.81 -4.53
CA GLY A 275 -27.33 1.57 -3.91
C GLY A 275 -28.29 2.75 -4.02
N ILE A 276 -29.57 2.48 -3.72
CA ILE A 276 -30.67 3.43 -3.90
C ILE A 276 -30.58 4.70 -3.03
N SER A 277 -29.81 4.68 -1.94
CA SER A 277 -29.66 5.82 -1.03
C SER A 277 -28.60 6.81 -1.47
N GLY A 278 -27.57 6.36 -2.21
CA GLY A 278 -26.42 7.19 -2.61
C GLY A 278 -25.57 7.71 -1.44
N SER A 279 -25.75 7.17 -0.23
CA SER A 279 -24.96 7.56 0.94
C SER A 279 -23.59 6.90 0.91
N ASN A 280 -22.56 7.68 1.24
CA ASN A 280 -21.21 7.20 1.39
C ASN A 280 -21.09 6.50 2.74
N THR A 281 -20.88 5.19 2.72
CA THR A 281 -20.69 4.42 3.96
C THR A 281 -19.27 3.90 4.04
N GLU A 282 -18.66 4.10 5.19
CA GLU A 282 -17.34 3.60 5.53
C GLU A 282 -17.48 2.72 6.79
N LEU A 283 -16.92 1.53 6.73
CA LEU A 283 -16.84 0.61 7.86
C LEU A 283 -15.38 0.41 8.24
N LEU A 284 -15.09 0.42 9.53
CA LEU A 284 -13.73 0.42 10.08
C LEU A 284 -13.61 -0.60 11.19
N LEU A 285 -12.54 -1.39 11.17
CA LEU A 285 -12.00 -2.05 12.36
C LEU A 285 -10.74 -1.29 12.79
N LEU A 286 -10.78 -0.69 13.97
CA LEU A 286 -9.64 0.03 14.55
C LEU A 286 -8.73 -0.90 15.36
N GLU A 287 -7.49 -0.46 15.57
CA GLU A 287 -6.49 -1.17 16.39
C GLU A 287 -6.92 -1.44 17.84
N ASP A 288 -7.82 -0.64 18.39
CA ASP A 288 -8.36 -0.82 19.74
C ASP A 288 -9.59 -1.77 19.80
N GLY A 289 -9.94 -2.37 18.66
CA GLY A 289 -11.05 -3.32 18.52
C GLY A 289 -12.41 -2.69 18.23
N GLN A 290 -12.53 -1.36 18.17
CA GLN A 290 -13.80 -0.74 17.77
C GLN A 290 -14.13 -1.06 16.31
N VAL A 291 -15.34 -1.56 16.07
CA VAL A 291 -15.95 -1.66 14.75
C VAL A 291 -16.88 -0.47 14.57
N VAL A 292 -16.56 0.43 13.65
CA VAL A 292 -17.23 1.72 13.50
C VAL A 292 -17.81 1.88 12.10
N GLN A 293 -19.02 2.42 12.04
CA GLN A 293 -19.66 2.86 10.81
C GLN A 293 -19.69 4.39 10.75
N LEU A 294 -19.27 4.94 9.61
CA LEU A 294 -19.39 6.34 9.25
C LEU A 294 -20.32 6.44 8.04
N VAL A 295 -21.37 7.28 8.12
CA VAL A 295 -22.32 7.50 7.03
C VAL A 295 -22.37 8.99 6.73
N ASP A 296 -21.90 9.40 5.55
CA ASP A 296 -21.84 10.80 5.13
C ASP A 296 -21.23 11.70 6.24
N ALA A 297 -21.97 12.74 6.66
CA ALA A 297 -21.57 13.64 7.74
C ALA A 297 -22.20 13.28 9.10
N ALA A 298 -22.79 12.09 9.24
CA ALA A 298 -23.40 11.65 10.49
C ALA A 298 -22.31 11.34 11.55
N PRO A 299 -22.65 11.44 12.85
CA PRO A 299 -21.75 11.00 13.91
C PRO A 299 -21.37 9.51 13.74
N PRO A 300 -20.13 9.12 14.08
CA PRO A 300 -19.71 7.73 14.07
C PRO A 300 -20.61 6.84 14.94
N VAL A 301 -20.93 5.66 14.44
CA VAL A 301 -21.70 4.63 15.17
C VAL A 301 -20.78 3.45 15.44
N GLU A 302 -20.55 3.12 16.71
CA GLU A 302 -19.90 1.87 17.10
C GLU A 302 -20.89 0.72 16.90
N LEU A 303 -20.58 -0.18 15.96
CA LEU A 303 -21.38 -1.36 15.63
C LEU A 303 -21.10 -2.50 16.61
N ASN A 304 -19.81 -2.74 16.88
CA ASN A 304 -19.32 -3.79 17.76
C ASN A 304 -17.96 -3.37 18.37
N ARG A 305 -17.47 -4.11 19.36
CA ARG A 305 -16.13 -3.98 19.94
C ARG A 305 -15.50 -5.35 20.18
N LEU A 306 -14.47 -5.64 19.41
CA LEU A 306 -13.66 -6.84 19.53
C LEU A 306 -12.68 -6.76 20.70
N SER A 307 -12.40 -7.92 21.30
CA SER A 307 -11.28 -8.10 22.21
C SER A 307 -9.95 -8.05 21.45
N PRO A 308 -8.82 -7.78 22.14
CA PRO A 308 -7.50 -7.81 21.52
C PRO A 308 -7.16 -9.15 20.83
N GLN A 309 -7.72 -10.27 21.32
CA GLN A 309 -7.51 -11.59 20.72
C GLN A 309 -8.27 -11.75 19.41
N GLU A 310 -9.48 -11.22 19.32
CA GLU A 310 -10.30 -11.25 18.09
C GLU A 310 -9.72 -10.33 17.02
N VAL A 311 -9.20 -9.16 17.40
CA VAL A 311 -8.47 -8.27 16.47
C VAL A 311 -7.27 -8.98 15.88
N GLU A 312 -6.47 -9.65 16.73
CA GLU A 312 -5.30 -10.40 16.26
C GLU A 312 -5.70 -11.60 15.40
N ALA A 313 -6.77 -12.30 15.75
CA ALA A 313 -7.31 -13.39 14.93
C ALA A 313 -7.75 -12.89 13.54
N PHE A 314 -8.36 -11.72 13.45
CA PHE A 314 -8.72 -11.12 12.17
C PHE A 314 -7.49 -10.70 11.36
N LYS A 315 -6.46 -10.12 11.99
CA LYS A 315 -5.17 -9.83 11.32
C LYS A 315 -4.51 -11.09 10.77
N GLN A 316 -4.51 -12.16 11.57
CA GLN A 316 -3.97 -13.45 11.17
C GLN A 316 -4.77 -14.03 10.00
N LEU A 317 -6.10 -13.92 10.02
CA LEU A 317 -6.92 -14.33 8.88
C LEU A 317 -6.54 -13.57 7.60
N LEU A 318 -6.37 -12.24 7.65
CA LEU A 318 -5.97 -11.47 6.47
C LEU A 318 -4.63 -11.97 5.89
N GLN A 319 -3.70 -12.37 6.75
CA GLN A 319 -2.40 -12.93 6.38
C GLN A 319 -2.53 -14.34 5.79
N GLU A 320 -3.30 -15.21 6.43
CA GLU A 320 -3.57 -16.59 5.97
C GLU A 320 -4.28 -16.62 4.62
N GLN A 321 -5.21 -15.67 4.40
CA GLN A 321 -5.90 -15.50 3.12
C GLN A 321 -5.09 -14.67 2.12
N GLN A 322 -3.86 -14.28 2.46
CA GLN A 322 -2.95 -13.51 1.61
C GLN A 322 -3.63 -12.27 1.01
N PHE A 323 -4.37 -11.51 1.82
CA PHE A 323 -5.18 -10.39 1.34
C PHE A 323 -4.36 -9.36 0.54
N GLY A 324 -3.08 -9.16 0.89
CA GLY A 324 -2.17 -8.29 0.15
C GLY A 324 -1.96 -8.72 -1.31
N SER A 325 -2.09 -10.01 -1.63
CA SER A 325 -2.02 -10.52 -3.00
C SER A 325 -3.20 -10.08 -3.89
N LEU A 326 -4.30 -9.62 -3.30
CA LEU A 326 -5.46 -9.11 -4.04
C LEU A 326 -5.31 -7.65 -4.49
N ASN A 327 -4.17 -7.02 -4.15
CA ASN A 327 -3.97 -5.59 -4.35
C ASN A 327 -4.18 -5.15 -5.81
N GLY A 328 -5.00 -4.11 -5.98
CA GLY A 328 -5.27 -3.47 -7.27
C GLY A 328 -6.28 -4.20 -8.14
N LEU A 329 -6.95 -5.25 -7.63
CA LEU A 329 -7.95 -6.00 -8.39
C LEU A 329 -9.38 -5.54 -8.08
N SER A 330 -10.22 -5.53 -9.11
CA SER A 330 -11.64 -5.24 -9.05
C SER A 330 -12.43 -6.39 -9.66
N TYR A 331 -13.39 -6.92 -8.90
CA TYR A 331 -14.33 -7.96 -9.31
C TYR A 331 -15.68 -7.30 -9.61
N PRO A 332 -15.94 -6.91 -10.88
CA PRO A 332 -17.10 -6.11 -11.23
C PRO A 332 -18.38 -6.93 -11.19
N ALA A 333 -19.51 -6.21 -11.10
CA ALA A 333 -20.81 -6.79 -11.37
C ALA A 333 -20.93 -7.29 -12.83
N PRO A 334 -21.76 -8.32 -13.10
CA PRO A 334 -22.02 -8.75 -14.47
C PRO A 334 -22.63 -7.63 -15.31
N SER A 335 -22.37 -7.66 -16.62
CA SER A 335 -22.94 -6.69 -17.54
C SER A 335 -24.46 -6.67 -17.47
N GLY A 336 -25.06 -5.47 -17.33
CA GLY A 336 -26.50 -5.28 -17.20
C GLY A 336 -27.05 -5.42 -15.78
N ALA A 337 -26.20 -5.74 -14.79
CA ALA A 337 -26.58 -5.64 -13.38
C ALA A 337 -26.84 -4.17 -13.00
N ALA A 338 -27.87 -3.97 -12.18
CA ALA A 338 -28.22 -2.69 -11.58
C ALA A 338 -28.42 -2.90 -10.07
N ASP A 339 -28.51 -1.79 -9.32
CA ASP A 339 -28.84 -1.77 -7.89
C ASP A 339 -27.89 -2.60 -6.99
N TYR A 340 -26.64 -2.79 -7.41
CA TYR A 340 -25.58 -3.41 -6.62
C TYR A 340 -24.76 -2.35 -5.86
N LEU A 341 -24.02 -2.80 -4.87
CA LEU A 341 -23.05 -2.02 -4.12
C LEU A 341 -21.65 -2.40 -4.59
N THR A 342 -20.78 -1.41 -4.73
CA THR A 342 -19.34 -1.64 -4.91
C THR A 342 -18.66 -1.50 -3.56
N LEU A 343 -17.94 -2.54 -3.17
CA LEU A 343 -17.18 -2.60 -1.93
C LEU A 343 -15.71 -2.37 -2.27
N THR A 344 -15.09 -1.32 -1.72
CA THR A 344 -13.63 -1.16 -1.74
C THR A 344 -13.09 -1.59 -0.39
N LEU A 345 -12.46 -2.74 -0.33
CA LEU A 345 -11.87 -3.31 0.88
C LEU A 345 -10.38 -2.94 0.93
N VAL A 346 -9.95 -2.47 2.08
CA VAL A 346 -8.59 -2.01 2.35
C VAL A 346 -8.10 -2.67 3.62
N GLY A 347 -6.91 -3.25 3.54
CA GLY A 347 -6.24 -3.88 4.66
C GLY A 347 -4.73 -3.75 4.49
N ARG A 348 -3.98 -4.38 5.39
CA ARG A 348 -2.52 -4.39 5.28
C ARG A 348 -2.10 -4.98 3.94
N GLY A 349 -1.31 -4.21 3.18
CA GLY A 349 -0.65 -4.69 1.96
C GLY A 349 -1.53 -4.70 0.71
N GLY A 350 -2.82 -4.39 0.78
CA GLY A 350 -3.68 -4.44 -0.40
C GLY A 350 -4.98 -3.66 -0.34
N MET A 351 -5.49 -3.35 -1.53
CA MET A 351 -6.82 -2.83 -1.78
C MET A 351 -7.48 -3.65 -2.88
N VAL A 352 -8.73 -4.06 -2.66
CA VAL A 352 -9.50 -4.86 -3.62
C VAL A 352 -10.93 -4.34 -3.70
N GLN A 353 -11.51 -4.38 -4.89
CA GLN A 353 -12.90 -4.00 -5.13
C GLN A 353 -13.74 -5.22 -5.48
N ALA A 354 -14.99 -5.27 -5.00
CA ALA A 354 -15.94 -6.31 -5.38
C ALA A 354 -17.37 -5.76 -5.40
N ALA A 355 -18.17 -6.20 -6.36
CA ALA A 355 -19.61 -5.99 -6.29
C ALA A 355 -20.26 -6.94 -5.27
N ASP A 356 -21.21 -6.45 -4.47
CA ASP A 356 -21.89 -7.25 -3.44
C ASP A 356 -22.68 -8.44 -4.01
N ILE A 357 -23.12 -8.34 -5.27
CA ILE A 357 -23.91 -9.37 -5.95
C ILE A 357 -23.10 -10.55 -6.52
N VAL A 358 -21.77 -10.50 -6.47
CA VAL A 358 -20.90 -11.56 -7.02
C VAL A 358 -20.12 -12.32 -5.95
N GLN A 359 -20.53 -12.23 -4.68
CA GLN A 359 -19.77 -12.76 -3.54
C GLN A 359 -19.43 -14.26 -3.68
N ASP A 360 -20.31 -15.07 -4.27
CA ASP A 360 -20.11 -16.50 -4.53
C ASP A 360 -19.14 -16.80 -5.70
N GLN A 361 -18.84 -15.79 -6.52
CA GLN A 361 -17.95 -15.86 -7.68
C GLN A 361 -16.56 -15.25 -7.41
N LEU A 362 -16.33 -14.70 -6.22
CA LEU A 362 -15.03 -14.18 -5.80
C LEU A 362 -14.04 -15.33 -5.53
N PRO A 363 -12.71 -15.10 -5.57
CA PRO A 363 -11.76 -16.10 -5.12
C PRO A 363 -12.03 -16.52 -3.66
N PRO A 364 -11.80 -17.80 -3.29
CA PRO A 364 -12.07 -18.29 -1.93
C PRO A 364 -11.39 -17.50 -0.81
N SER A 365 -10.22 -16.91 -1.08
CA SER A 365 -9.49 -16.03 -0.16
C SER A 365 -10.33 -14.81 0.23
N LEU A 366 -10.86 -14.10 -0.77
CA LEU A 366 -11.66 -12.90 -0.59
C LEU A 366 -13.04 -13.23 0.00
N GLN A 367 -13.63 -14.37 -0.37
CA GLN A 367 -14.87 -14.85 0.26
C GLN A 367 -14.70 -15.02 1.77
N GLN A 368 -13.62 -15.66 2.22
CA GLN A 368 -13.32 -15.87 3.64
C GLN A 368 -13.10 -14.55 4.38
N VAL A 369 -12.38 -13.59 3.78
CA VAL A 369 -12.17 -12.25 4.37
C VAL A 369 -13.50 -11.51 4.53
N ILE A 370 -14.35 -11.51 3.50
CA ILE A 370 -15.67 -10.85 3.56
C ILE A 370 -16.55 -11.53 4.60
N GLN A 371 -16.57 -12.86 4.65
CA GLN A 371 -17.37 -13.60 5.62
C GLN A 371 -16.95 -13.29 7.06
N ALA A 372 -15.65 -13.32 7.35
CA ALA A 372 -15.16 -13.02 8.69
C ALA A 372 -15.42 -11.56 9.08
N TRP A 373 -15.32 -10.63 8.12
CA TRP A 373 -15.73 -9.24 8.34
C TRP A 373 -17.22 -9.15 8.73
N GLU A 374 -18.09 -9.87 8.02
CA GLU A 374 -19.52 -9.87 8.30
C GLU A 374 -19.83 -10.42 9.70
N GLU A 375 -19.09 -11.43 10.17
CA GLU A 375 -19.21 -11.98 11.53
C GLU A 375 -18.85 -10.94 12.60
N ILE A 376 -17.70 -10.27 12.47
CA ILE A 376 -17.27 -9.28 13.49
C ILE A 376 -18.09 -8.00 13.49
N ALA A 377 -18.74 -7.64 12.38
CA ALA A 377 -19.50 -6.40 12.25
C ALA A 377 -20.97 -6.52 12.69
N LEU A 378 -21.48 -7.74 12.90
CA LEU A 378 -22.91 -8.01 13.18
C LEU A 378 -23.21 -8.60 14.57
N GLU A 379 -22.20 -8.98 15.35
CA GLU A 379 -22.34 -9.40 16.76
C GLU A 379 -22.42 -8.21 17.73
#